data_AF-A0A7V2XAN1-F1
#
_entry.id   AF-A0A7V2XAN1-F1
#
_cell.length_a   1.000
_cell.length_b   1.000
_cell.length_c   1.000
_cell.angle_alpha   90.00
_cell.angle_beta   90.00
_cell.angle_gamma   90.00
#
_symmetry.space_group_name_H-M   'P 1'
#
loop_
_entity.id
_entity.type
_entity.pdbx_description
1 polymer ?
#
loop_
_entity_poly.entity_id
_entity_poly.type
_entity_poly.pdbx_seq_one_letter_code
_entity_poly.pdbx_strand_id
1 'polypeptide(L)'
;MTYGAIGVMVEALEDTGHSCFLTPEMVEQEKKQRRGLLEGIGAEVQKKDKRLVIVTPRDDSPAQKAGLKPGGVILKVKGEDVSDLP
;
A
#
# COMPACT_ATOMS: atom_id res chain seq x y z
N MET A 1 -14.25 -19.01 -9.33
CA MET A 1 -14.69 -18.75 -10.73
C MET A 1 -15.85 -17.76 -10.84
N THR A 2 -16.71 -17.60 -9.82
CA THR A 2 -17.86 -16.67 -9.86
C THR A 2 -17.50 -15.19 -9.78
N TYR A 3 -16.59 -14.81 -8.87
CA TYR A 3 -16.20 -13.41 -8.69
C TYR A 3 -15.49 -12.78 -9.89
N GLY A 4 -14.71 -13.57 -10.65
CA GLY A 4 -14.06 -13.08 -11.87
C GLY A 4 -15.07 -12.73 -12.97
N ALA A 5 -16.15 -13.51 -13.13
CA ALA A 5 -17.20 -13.21 -14.09
C ALA A 5 -17.96 -11.93 -13.72
N ILE A 6 -18.20 -11.68 -12.42
CA ILE A 6 -18.84 -10.46 -11.95
C ILE A 6 -17.93 -9.24 -12.17
N GLY A 7 -16.62 -9.38 -11.91
CA GLY A 7 -15.63 -8.34 -12.21
C GLY A 7 -15.68 -7.91 -13.68
N VAL A 8 -15.64 -8.87 -14.60
CA VAL A 8 -15.72 -8.61 -16.05
C VAL A 8 -17.05 -7.97 -16.44
N MET A 9 -18.17 -8.33 -15.81
CA MET A 9 -19.47 -7.69 -16.07
C MET A 9 -19.51 -6.22 -15.61
N VAL A 10 -18.82 -5.89 -14.51
CA VAL A 10 -18.71 -4.49 -14.04
C VAL A 10 -17.73 -3.69 -14.92
N GLU A 11 -16.62 -4.30 -15.34
CA GLU A 11 -15.68 -3.67 -16.29
C GLU A 11 -16.33 -3.40 -17.66
N ALA A 12 -17.25 -4.26 -18.09
CA ALA A 12 -18.00 -4.10 -19.35
C ALA A 12 -18.98 -2.92 -19.36
N LEU A 13 -19.23 -2.26 -18.21
CA LEU A 13 -20.02 -1.02 -18.16
C LEU A 13 -19.25 0.19 -18.71
N GLU A 14 -17.94 0.06 -18.99
CA GLU A 14 -17.03 1.12 -19.46
C GLU A 14 -16.98 2.38 -18.55
N ASP A 15 -17.64 2.32 -17.40
CA ASP A 15 -17.76 3.36 -16.39
C ASP A 15 -16.50 3.40 -15.51
N THR A 16 -15.43 3.91 -16.13
CA THR A 16 -14.08 3.87 -15.57
C THR A 16 -13.98 4.84 -14.41
N GLY A 17 -13.94 4.32 -13.18
CA GLY A 17 -13.65 5.10 -11.97
C GLY A 17 -14.83 5.34 -11.02
N HIS A 18 -16.06 4.95 -11.40
CA HIS A 18 -17.21 5.00 -10.49
C HIS A 18 -17.78 3.61 -10.17
N SER A 19 -17.54 2.62 -11.04
CA SER A 19 -18.02 1.24 -10.86
C SER A 19 -16.86 0.25 -10.81
N CYS A 20 -16.70 -0.45 -9.69
CA CYS A 20 -15.72 -1.52 -9.53
C CYS A 20 -16.29 -2.64 -8.65
N PHE A 21 -15.96 -3.90 -8.99
CA PHE A 21 -16.32 -5.04 -8.17
C PHE A 21 -15.22 -5.32 -7.14
N LEU A 22 -15.58 -5.34 -5.85
CA LEU A 22 -14.68 -5.70 -4.77
C LEU A 22 -14.93 -7.15 -4.33
N THR A 23 -13.86 -7.96 -4.31
CA THR A 23 -13.92 -9.29 -3.69
C THR A 23 -14.10 -9.17 -2.18
N PRO A 24 -14.55 -10.23 -1.48
CA PRO A 24 -14.68 -10.20 -0.02
C PRO A 24 -13.39 -9.76 0.71
N GLU A 25 -12.23 -10.20 0.24
CA GLU A 25 -10.92 -9.76 0.77
C GLU A 25 -10.67 -8.27 0.54
N MET A 26 -10.97 -7.75 -0.66
CA MET A 26 -10.84 -6.32 -0.96
C MET A 26 -11.80 -5.50 -0.09
N VAL A 27 -13.03 -5.99 0.15
CA VAL A 27 -14.00 -5.34 1.04
C VAL A 27 -13.49 -5.30 2.48
N GLU A 28 -12.84 -6.35 2.96
CA GLU A 28 -12.20 -6.33 4.29
C GLU A 28 -11.06 -5.31 4.36
N GLN A 29 -10.23 -5.24 3.32
CA GLN A 29 -9.13 -4.28 3.24
C GLN A 29 -9.63 -2.83 3.16
N GLU A 30 -10.67 -2.56 2.38
CA GLU A 30 -11.36 -1.26 2.32
C GLU A 30 -12.00 -0.89 3.66
N LYS A 31 -12.61 -1.85 4.34
CA LYS A 31 -13.16 -1.64 5.69
C LYS A 31 -12.07 -1.32 6.70
N LYS A 32 -10.90 -1.96 6.63
CA LYS A 32 -9.74 -1.65 7.47
C LYS A 32 -9.23 -0.24 7.18
N GLN A 33 -9.04 0.11 5.90
CA GLN A 33 -8.64 1.46 5.49
C GLN A 33 -9.62 2.53 5.97
N ARG A 34 -10.93 2.33 5.78
CA ARG A 34 -11.99 3.25 6.24
C ARG A 34 -12.04 3.39 7.76
N ARG A 35 -11.69 2.33 8.50
CA ARG A 35 -11.55 2.35 9.96
C ARG A 35 -10.22 2.96 10.43
N GLY A 36 -9.36 3.40 9.51
CA GLY A 36 -8.04 3.94 9.83
C GLY A 36 -6.99 2.89 10.21
N LEU A 37 -7.31 1.59 10.05
CA LEU A 37 -6.33 0.52 10.16
C LEU A 37 -5.55 0.44 8.83
N LEU A 38 -4.66 1.41 8.60
CA LEU A 38 -3.64 1.25 7.58
C LEU A 38 -2.66 0.17 8.05
N GLU A 39 -2.56 -0.92 7.30
CA GLU A 39 -1.53 -1.94 7.51
C GLU A 39 -0.18 -1.40 7.03
N GLY A 40 0.85 -1.54 7.86
CA GLY A 40 2.20 -1.07 7.57
C GLY A 40 2.88 -0.47 8.79
N ILE A 41 4.09 0.07 8.59
CA ILE A 41 4.85 0.74 9.66
C ILE A 41 4.44 2.21 9.83
N GLY A 42 3.62 2.77 8.94
CA GLY A 42 3.22 4.17 8.95
C GLY A 42 4.32 5.15 8.54
N ALA A 43 5.15 4.77 7.55
CA ALA A 43 6.13 5.64 6.95
C ALA A 43 5.79 5.93 5.49
N GLU A 44 5.89 7.18 5.08
CA GLU A 44 5.85 7.57 3.67
C GLU A 44 7.24 7.33 3.06
N VAL A 45 7.28 6.60 1.95
CA VAL A 45 8.51 6.27 1.23
C VAL A 45 8.42 6.73 -0.21
N GLN A 46 9.54 7.19 -0.75
CA GLN A 46 9.69 7.59 -2.14
C GLN A 46 10.86 6.84 -2.76
N LYS A 47 10.67 6.38 -3.99
CA LYS A 47 11.76 5.78 -4.77
C LYS A 47 12.56 6.89 -5.45
N LYS A 48 13.84 7.02 -5.10
CA LYS A 48 14.77 7.99 -5.69
C LYS A 48 16.08 7.28 -6.04
N ASP A 49 16.54 7.38 -7.29
CA ASP A 49 17.78 6.75 -7.77
C ASP A 49 17.89 5.26 -7.42
N LYS A 50 16.82 4.49 -7.68
CA LYS A 50 16.69 3.06 -7.34
C LYS A 50 16.80 2.73 -5.84
N ARG A 51 16.67 3.73 -4.97
CA ARG A 51 16.70 3.56 -3.52
C ARG A 51 15.36 3.98 -2.93
N LEU A 52 14.87 3.21 -1.98
CA LEU A 52 13.71 3.59 -1.17
C LEU A 52 14.17 4.58 -0.10
N VAL A 53 13.69 5.80 -0.18
CA VAL A 53 13.99 6.88 0.77
C VAL A 53 12.75 7.15 1.60
N ILE A 54 12.89 7.19 2.92
CA ILE A 54 11.83 7.60 3.83
C ILE A 54 11.64 9.10 3.68
N VAL A 55 10.45 9.51 3.24
CA VAL A 55 10.09 10.93 3.15
C VAL A 55 9.82 11.41 4.57
N THR A 56 8.78 10.87 5.20
CA THR A 56 8.37 11.26 6.56
C THR A 56 7.64 10.10 7.24
N PRO A 57 8.01 9.70 8.47
CA PRO A 57 7.16 8.84 9.30
C PRO A 57 5.95 9.63 9.79
N ARG A 58 4.77 9.01 9.77
CA ARG A 58 3.54 9.63 10.28
C ARG A 58 3.60 9.73 11.81
N ASP A 59 3.01 10.77 12.38
CA ASP A 59 2.91 10.91 13.83
C ASP A 59 2.15 9.72 14.46
N ASP A 60 2.64 9.28 15.62
CA ASP A 60 2.17 8.10 16.38
C ASP A 60 2.33 6.74 15.68
N SER A 61 3.03 6.69 14.55
CA SER A 61 3.27 5.44 13.81
C SER A 61 4.33 4.54 14.46
N PRO A 62 4.27 3.21 14.21
CA PRO A 62 5.36 2.29 14.54
C PRO A 62 6.72 2.74 13.99
N ALA A 63 6.76 3.36 12.81
CA ALA A 63 7.96 3.90 12.18
C ALA A 63 8.61 5.01 12.99
N GLN A 64 7.81 5.96 13.49
CA GLN A 64 8.31 7.05 14.35
C GLN A 64 8.82 6.49 15.68
N LYS A 65 8.09 5.55 16.29
CA LYS A 65 8.49 4.87 17.54
C LYS A 65 9.77 4.05 17.38
N ALA A 66 10.01 3.49 16.20
CA ALA A 66 11.26 2.82 15.84
C ALA A 66 12.42 3.80 15.57
N GLY A 67 12.18 5.11 15.61
CA GLY A 67 13.20 6.13 15.39
C GLY A 67 13.60 6.32 13.93
N LEU A 68 12.75 5.91 12.99
CA LEU A 68 12.99 6.19 11.56
C LEU A 68 13.00 7.70 11.33
N LYS A 69 13.94 8.17 10.52
CA LYS A 69 14.14 9.59 10.24
C LYS A 69 13.82 9.91 8.77
N PRO A 70 13.29 11.11 8.50
CA PRO A 70 13.23 11.67 7.15
C PRO A 70 14.61 11.60 6.47
N GLY A 71 14.64 11.20 5.20
CA GLY A 71 15.86 11.03 4.42
C GLY A 71 16.62 9.72 4.65
N GLY A 72 16.14 8.85 5.54
CA GLY A 72 16.70 7.51 5.72
C GLY A 72 16.53 6.65 4.47
N VAL A 73 17.53 5.86 4.11
CA VAL A 73 17.48 4.93 2.98
C VAL A 73 17.18 3.52 3.48
N ILE A 74 16.15 2.88 2.93
CA ILE A 74 15.81 1.50 3.19
C ILE A 74 16.65 0.63 2.24
N LEU A 75 17.59 -0.12 2.81
CA LEU A 75 18.43 -1.07 2.07
C LEU A 75 17.76 -2.44 1.97
N LYS A 76 17.14 -2.89 3.08
CA LYS A 76 16.54 -4.23 3.19
C LYS A 76 15.22 -4.21 3.94
N VAL A 77 14.29 -5.05 3.51
CA VAL A 77 13.04 -5.33 4.22
C VAL A 77 12.96 -6.84 4.45
N LYS A 78 12.83 -7.26 5.72
CA LYS A 78 12.84 -8.69 6.11
C LYS A 78 14.05 -9.50 5.57
N GLY A 79 15.18 -8.82 5.33
CA GLY A 79 16.41 -9.43 4.82
C GLY A 79 16.53 -9.44 3.29
N GLU A 80 15.46 -9.12 2.57
CA GLU A 80 15.48 -8.94 1.11
C GLU A 80 15.96 -7.54 0.75
N ASP A 81 16.87 -7.45 -0.22
CA ASP A 81 17.36 -6.17 -0.72
C ASP A 81 16.29 -5.50 -1.56
N VAL A 82 15.93 -4.27 -1.20
CA VAL A 82 14.84 -3.54 -1.85
C VAL A 82 15.34 -2.52 -2.88
N SER A 83 16.65 -2.48 -3.12
CA SER A 83 17.25 -1.61 -4.14
C SER A 83 16.94 -2.10 -5.57
N ASP A 84 16.60 -3.39 -5.71
CA ASP A 84 16.32 -4.04 -6.99
C ASP A 84 14.81 -4.19 -7.29
N LEU A 85 13.93 -3.75 -6.37
CA LEU A 85 12.50 -3.76 -6.65
C LEU A 85 12.20 -2.84 -7.85
N PRO A 86 11.50 -3.31 -8.90
CA PRO A 86 11.24 -2.57 -10.14
C PRO A 86 10.42 -1.30 -9.92
#